data_AF-M7NHC8-F1
#
_entry.id   AF-M7NHC8-F1
#
_cell.length_a   1.000
_cell.length_b   1.000
_cell.length_c   1.000
_cell.angle_alpha   90.00
_cell.angle_beta   90.00
_cell.angle_gamma   90.00
#
_symmetry.space_group_name_H-M   'P 1'
#
loop_
_entity.id
_entity.type
_entity.pdbx_description
1 polymer ?
#
loop_
_entity_poly.entity_id
_entity_poly.type
_entity_poly.pdbx_seq_one_letter_code
_entity_poly.pdbx_strand_id
1 'polypeptide(L)'
;MVIWKEEDVRIESGFWKNDEHVLVMFDHTDRHRYRLSVTWETGKPEWLFVMLNPSTADAGKPDATLYQCMNIAKRQGYGSLEVVNLYSLRTKSPQVLFASDERHHSPNDGYLADAIGSARQVIVAWGQHGGRDGRDQAVLNRIREAGKTPYCLGTTKSGMPRHPLYLRSDTPLVEYRH
;
A
#
# COMPACT_ATOMS: atom_id res chain seq x y z
N MET A 1 6.23 -16.51 13.78
CA MET A 1 5.22 -15.43 13.84
C MET A 1 5.20 -14.92 15.27
N VAL A 2 5.69 -13.70 15.50
CA VAL A 2 5.54 -13.02 16.79
C VAL A 2 4.30 -12.12 16.70
N ILE A 3 3.41 -12.23 17.68
CA ILE A 3 2.18 -11.43 17.76
C ILE A 3 2.33 -10.45 18.93
N TRP A 4 2.29 -9.15 18.64
CA TRP A 4 2.16 -8.09 19.65
C TRP A 4 0.75 -7.51 19.58
N LYS A 5 0.19 -7.15 20.74
CA LYS A 5 -1.11 -6.47 20.85
C LYS A 5 -0.88 -5.13 21.53
N GLU A 6 -1.11 -4.06 20.78
CA GLU A 6 -1.22 -2.71 21.31
C GLU A 6 -2.64 -2.25 20.97
N GLU A 7 -3.42 -1.88 21.99
CA GLU A 7 -4.80 -1.34 21.96
C GLU A 7 -5.57 -1.47 20.62
N ASP A 8 -5.99 -2.70 20.26
CA ASP A 8 -6.82 -3.07 19.09
C ASP A 8 -6.10 -3.43 17.77
N VAL A 9 -4.77 -3.50 17.78
CA VAL A 9 -3.96 -3.80 16.58
C VAL A 9 -3.20 -5.11 16.77
N ARG A 10 -3.26 -5.97 15.75
CA ARG A 10 -2.47 -7.20 15.68
C ARG A 10 -1.30 -7.00 14.73
N ILE A 11 -0.09 -7.21 15.22
CA ILE A 11 1.13 -7.17 14.40
C ILE A 11 1.62 -8.60 14.18
N GLU A 12 1.87 -8.97 12.93
CA GLU A 12 2.48 -10.24 12.55
C GLU A 12 3.83 -10.01 11.88
N SER A 13 4.80 -10.85 12.21
CA SER A 13 6.12 -10.91 11.57
C SER A 13 6.39 -12.27 10.95
N GLY A 14 7.13 -12.28 9.84
CA GLY A 14 7.51 -13.49 9.14
C GLY A 14 8.66 -13.27 8.16
N PHE A 15 8.93 -14.30 7.36
CA PHE A 15 9.88 -14.26 6.27
C PHE A 15 9.24 -14.85 5.03
N TRP A 16 9.38 -14.16 3.90
CA TRP A 16 9.09 -14.72 2.59
C TRP A 16 10.37 -15.34 1.99
N LYS A 17 10.36 -15.63 0.68
CA LYS A 17 11.51 -16.21 0.00
C LYS A 17 12.72 -15.26 0.06
N ASN A 18 13.93 -15.81 0.03
CA ASN A 18 15.19 -15.04 0.06
C ASN A 18 15.34 -14.13 1.29
N ASP A 19 14.88 -14.60 2.45
CA ASP A 19 14.99 -13.90 3.75
C ASP A 19 14.37 -12.49 3.76
N GLU A 20 13.33 -12.29 2.94
CA GLU A 20 12.51 -11.09 2.91
C GLU A 20 11.71 -10.96 4.21
N HIS A 21 12.14 -10.09 5.12
CA HIS A 21 11.46 -9.88 6.40
C HIS A 21 10.17 -9.08 6.19
N VAL A 22 9.05 -9.63 6.66
CA VAL A 22 7.72 -9.03 6.51
C VAL A 22 7.11 -8.69 7.86
N LEU A 23 6.47 -7.52 7.93
CA LEU A 23 5.62 -7.09 9.03
C LEU A 23 4.25 -6.71 8.47
N VAL A 24 3.19 -7.12 9.17
CA VAL A 24 1.80 -6.82 8.78
C VAL A 24 1.02 -6.36 9.99
N MET A 25 0.25 -5.29 9.82
CA MET A 25 -0.60 -4.72 10.87
C MET A 25 -2.06 -4.86 10.48
N PHE A 26 -2.83 -5.53 11.33
CA PHE A 26 -4.26 -5.74 11.19
C PHE A 26 -5.04 -5.13 12.34
N ASP A 27 -6.35 -4.98 12.17
CA ASP A 27 -7.25 -4.92 13.31
C ASP A 27 -7.32 -6.29 14.01
N HIS A 28 -7.92 -6.33 15.20
CA HIS A 28 -8.07 -7.56 15.96
C HIS A 28 -8.93 -8.65 15.27
N THR A 29 -9.74 -8.28 14.27
CA THR A 29 -10.60 -9.22 13.50
C THR A 29 -9.98 -9.71 12.20
N ASP A 30 -8.81 -9.20 11.82
CA ASP A 30 -8.16 -9.39 10.52
C ASP A 30 -8.96 -8.96 9.31
N ARG A 31 -10.07 -8.26 9.46
CA ARG A 31 -10.82 -7.76 8.30
C ARG A 31 -10.17 -6.51 7.73
N HIS A 32 -9.44 -5.76 8.54
CA HIS A 32 -8.75 -4.56 8.14
C HIS A 32 -7.25 -4.76 8.21
N ARG A 33 -6.53 -4.49 7.12
CA ARG A 33 -5.07 -4.42 7.11
C ARG A 33 -4.65 -2.97 6.95
N TYR A 34 -3.96 -2.46 7.95
CA TYR A 34 -3.51 -1.08 7.98
C TYR A 34 -2.21 -0.90 7.21
N ARG A 35 -1.25 -1.81 7.41
CA ARG A 35 0.10 -1.74 6.83
C ARG A 35 0.64 -3.11 6.50
N LEU A 36 1.52 -3.15 5.50
CA LEU A 36 2.37 -4.28 5.20
C LEU A 36 3.73 -3.73 4.76
N SER A 37 4.80 -4.10 5.44
CA SER A 37 6.17 -3.77 5.05
C SER A 37 6.99 -5.01 4.76
N VAL A 38 7.91 -4.92 3.80
CA VAL A 38 8.80 -6.01 3.39
C VAL A 38 10.19 -5.44 3.20
N THR A 39 11.19 -6.03 3.84
CA THR A 39 12.60 -5.62 3.74
C THR A 39 13.42 -6.78 3.19
N TRP A 40 14.12 -6.55 2.08
CA TRP A 40 15.02 -7.53 1.46
C TRP A 40 16.49 -7.10 1.49
N GLU A 41 16.77 -5.81 1.67
CA GLU A 41 18.13 -5.30 1.78
C GLU A 41 18.18 -4.10 2.72
N THR A 42 18.77 -4.29 3.90
CA THR A 42 18.92 -3.23 4.90
C THR A 42 19.92 -2.16 4.43
N GLY A 43 19.69 -0.91 4.82
CA GLY A 43 20.54 0.23 4.45
C GLY A 43 20.21 0.89 3.10
N LYS A 44 19.36 0.26 2.27
CA LYS A 44 18.77 0.88 1.08
C LYS A 44 17.45 1.58 1.39
N PRO A 45 17.01 2.54 0.55
CA PRO A 45 15.79 3.29 0.81
C PRO A 45 14.54 2.41 0.74
N GLU A 46 13.50 2.83 1.46
CA GLU A 46 12.15 2.28 1.41
C GLU A 46 11.30 2.99 0.36
N TRP A 47 10.40 2.22 -0.27
CA TRP A 47 9.40 2.76 -1.18
C TRP A 47 7.97 2.58 -0.66
N LEU A 48 7.21 3.66 -0.52
CA LEU A 48 5.81 3.60 -0.10
C LEU A 48 4.88 3.50 -1.30
N PHE A 49 4.01 2.49 -1.32
CA PHE A 49 2.88 2.39 -2.23
C PHE A 49 1.56 2.66 -1.51
N VAL A 50 0.71 3.50 -2.12
CA VAL A 50 -0.66 3.80 -1.71
C VAL A 50 -1.61 3.22 -2.74
N MET A 51 -2.33 2.17 -2.34
CA MET A 51 -3.16 1.35 -3.23
C MET A 51 -4.64 1.42 -2.85
N LEU A 52 -5.53 0.72 -3.56
CA LEU A 52 -6.97 0.81 -3.31
C LEU A 52 -7.37 0.18 -1.97
N ASN A 53 -7.17 -1.14 -1.86
CA ASN A 53 -7.52 -1.91 -0.70
C ASN A 53 -6.66 -3.18 -0.59
N PRO A 54 -6.43 -3.70 0.62
CA PRO A 54 -5.75 -4.96 0.84
C PRO A 54 -6.43 -6.15 0.16
N SER A 55 -5.61 -7.06 -0.37
CA SER A 55 -6.05 -8.37 -0.85
C SER A 55 -5.64 -9.44 0.17
N THR A 56 -4.95 -10.51 -0.25
CA THR A 56 -4.66 -11.69 0.57
C THR A 56 -3.27 -11.75 1.16
N ALA A 57 -2.34 -10.84 0.83
CA ALA A 57 -0.99 -10.88 1.40
C ALA A 57 -1.01 -10.74 2.94
N ASP A 58 -0.23 -11.60 3.59
CA ASP A 58 -0.03 -11.72 5.04
C ASP A 58 1.45 -12.01 5.38
N ALA A 59 1.78 -12.21 6.66
CA ALA A 59 3.16 -12.46 7.07
C ALA A 59 3.72 -13.82 6.58
N GLY A 60 2.88 -14.73 6.08
CA GLY A 60 3.30 -16.02 5.55
C GLY A 60 3.52 -16.02 4.04
N LYS A 61 2.75 -15.22 3.28
CA LYS A 61 2.91 -15.13 1.82
C LYS A 61 2.49 -13.78 1.22
N PRO A 62 3.17 -13.34 0.16
CA PRO A 62 2.70 -12.25 -0.69
C PRO A 62 1.56 -12.71 -1.61
N ASP A 63 0.81 -11.74 -2.13
CA ASP A 63 -0.04 -11.91 -3.30
C ASP A 63 0.65 -11.41 -4.58
N ALA A 64 0.03 -11.63 -5.74
CA ALA A 64 0.61 -11.27 -7.04
C ALA A 64 0.87 -9.75 -7.18
N THR A 65 0.06 -8.93 -6.52
CA THR A 65 0.23 -7.47 -6.52
C THR A 65 1.48 -7.07 -5.75
N LEU A 66 1.64 -7.61 -4.53
CA LEU A 66 2.82 -7.36 -3.70
C LEU A 66 4.10 -7.84 -4.39
N TYR A 67 4.09 -9.03 -5.00
CA TYR A 67 5.23 -9.51 -5.80
C TYR A 67 5.62 -8.51 -6.89
N GLN A 68 4.63 -7.94 -7.59
CA GLN A 68 4.92 -7.00 -8.67
C GLN A 68 5.43 -5.66 -8.14
N CYS A 69 4.89 -5.14 -7.04
CA CYS A 69 5.43 -3.96 -6.37
C CYS A 69 6.89 -4.16 -5.95
N MET A 70 7.22 -5.33 -5.37
CA MET A 70 8.60 -5.66 -4.99
C MET A 70 9.54 -5.76 -6.19
N ASN A 71 9.10 -6.36 -7.30
CA ASN A 71 9.90 -6.45 -8.52
C ASN A 71 10.22 -5.07 -9.09
N ILE A 72 9.24 -4.17 -9.11
CA ILE A 72 9.42 -2.78 -9.53
C ILE A 72 10.39 -2.08 -8.56
N ALA A 73 10.21 -2.24 -7.25
CA ALA A 73 11.06 -1.64 -6.21
C ALA A 73 12.52 -2.06 -6.28
N LYS A 74 12.77 -3.36 -6.40
CA LYS A 74 14.11 -3.92 -6.58
C LYS A 74 14.78 -3.37 -7.83
N ARG A 75 14.06 -3.27 -8.95
CA ARG A 75 14.62 -2.69 -10.19
C ARG A 75 14.94 -1.21 -10.09
N GLN A 76 14.24 -0.46 -9.25
CA GLN A 76 14.53 0.94 -8.96
C GLN A 76 15.60 1.12 -7.86
N GLY A 77 16.18 0.03 -7.35
CA GLY A 77 17.29 0.09 -6.38
C GLY A 77 16.86 0.26 -4.91
N TYR A 78 15.60 -0.01 -4.58
CA TYR A 78 15.10 0.05 -3.20
C TYR A 78 15.42 -1.24 -2.42
N GLY A 79 15.48 -1.12 -1.09
CA GLY A 79 15.76 -2.21 -0.15
C GLY A 79 14.55 -2.72 0.61
N SER A 80 13.49 -1.91 0.64
CA SER A 80 12.22 -2.26 1.27
C SER A 80 11.03 -1.61 0.56
N LEU A 81 9.85 -2.15 0.86
CA LEU A 81 8.54 -1.71 0.39
C LEU A 81 7.64 -1.56 1.62
N GLU A 82 6.88 -0.46 1.70
CA GLU A 82 5.70 -0.36 2.55
C GLU A 82 4.46 -0.19 1.66
N VAL A 83 3.35 -0.84 2.03
CA VAL A 83 2.06 -0.71 1.36
C VAL A 83 0.98 -0.28 2.34
N VAL A 84 0.36 0.85 2.04
CA VAL A 84 -0.88 1.33 2.66
C VAL A 84 -1.98 1.46 1.60
N ASN A 85 -3.22 1.65 2.03
CA ASN A 85 -4.36 1.62 1.14
C ASN A 85 -5.36 2.73 1.45
N LEU A 86 -6.06 3.21 0.42
CA LEU A 86 -7.17 4.16 0.55
C LEU A 86 -8.21 3.65 1.56
N TYR A 87 -8.48 2.35 1.50
CA TYR A 87 -9.38 1.61 2.39
C TYR A 87 -8.65 0.41 3.00
N SER A 88 -8.88 0.09 4.28
CA SER A 88 -8.19 -1.02 4.96
C SER A 88 -8.90 -2.38 4.81
N LEU A 89 -10.16 -2.40 4.38
CA LEU A 89 -10.94 -3.64 4.28
C LEU A 89 -10.29 -4.63 3.29
N ARG A 90 -10.01 -5.85 3.78
CA ARG A 90 -9.38 -6.91 2.99
C ARG A 90 -10.39 -7.61 2.10
N THR A 91 -10.22 -7.45 0.79
CA THR A 91 -11.02 -8.14 -0.22
C THR A 91 -10.32 -8.12 -1.58
N LYS A 92 -10.50 -9.16 -2.39
CA LYS A 92 -10.01 -9.19 -3.77
C LYS A 92 -10.88 -8.38 -4.73
N SER A 93 -12.08 -8.00 -4.30
CA SER A 93 -13.11 -7.42 -5.16
C SER A 93 -13.39 -5.97 -4.73
N PRO A 94 -13.11 -4.99 -5.60
CA PRO A 94 -13.56 -3.62 -5.41
C PRO A 94 -15.09 -3.53 -5.26
N GLN A 95 -15.85 -4.41 -5.93
CA GLN A 95 -17.30 -4.45 -5.79
C GLN A 95 -17.73 -4.77 -4.36
N VAL A 96 -17.09 -5.78 -3.73
CA VAL A 96 -17.33 -6.11 -2.31
C VAL A 96 -16.91 -4.97 -1.39
N LEU A 97 -15.77 -4.33 -1.67
CA LEU A 97 -15.33 -3.15 -0.91
C LEU A 97 -16.41 -2.05 -0.91
N PHE A 98 -16.89 -1.64 -2.08
CA PHE A 98 -17.85 -0.54 -2.17
C PHE A 98 -19.27 -0.91 -1.76
N ALA A 99 -19.59 -2.20 -1.66
CA ALA A 99 -20.86 -2.68 -1.11
C ALA A 99 -20.85 -2.79 0.42
N SER A 100 -19.68 -2.71 1.06
CA SER A 100 -19.54 -2.82 2.51
C SER A 100 -19.75 -1.47 3.20
N ASP A 101 -20.45 -1.50 4.33
CA ASP A 101 -20.58 -0.36 5.25
C ASP A 101 -19.29 -0.07 6.02
N GLU A 102 -18.36 -1.04 6.04
CA GLU A 102 -17.09 -0.97 6.77
C GLU A 102 -15.94 -0.46 5.90
N ARG A 103 -16.22 -0.09 4.64
CA ARG A 103 -15.20 0.45 3.74
C ARG A 103 -14.48 1.64 4.36
N HIS A 104 -15.23 2.51 5.06
CA HIS A 104 -14.67 3.60 5.83
C HIS A 104 -14.38 3.12 7.25
N HIS A 105 -13.11 2.86 7.53
CA HIS A 105 -12.65 2.44 8.86
C HIS A 105 -11.68 3.48 9.43
N SER A 106 -12.13 4.21 10.45
CA SER A 106 -11.45 5.40 10.98
C SER A 106 -9.97 5.18 11.36
N PRO A 107 -9.57 4.05 11.99
CA PRO A 107 -8.16 3.83 12.33
C PRO A 107 -7.21 3.82 11.12
N ASN A 108 -7.70 3.50 9.92
CA ASN A 108 -6.87 3.46 8.71
C ASN A 108 -6.19 4.81 8.42
N ASP A 109 -6.85 5.93 8.75
CA ASP A 109 -6.38 7.26 8.41
C ASP A 109 -5.09 7.63 9.16
N GLY A 110 -4.97 7.19 10.42
CA GLY A 110 -3.74 7.36 11.21
C GLY A 110 -2.58 6.60 10.59
N TYR A 111 -2.75 5.31 10.33
CA TYR A 111 -1.70 4.49 9.71
C TYR A 111 -1.27 5.00 8.34
N LEU A 112 -2.22 5.44 7.52
CA LEU A 112 -1.94 6.02 6.22
C LEU A 112 -1.18 7.35 6.35
N ALA A 113 -1.56 8.23 7.27
CA ALA A 113 -0.89 9.51 7.52
C ALA A 113 0.55 9.32 7.98
N ASP A 114 0.75 8.44 8.96
CA ASP A 114 2.07 8.14 9.54
C ASP A 114 3.03 7.55 8.47
N ALA A 115 2.51 6.73 7.55
CA ALA A 115 3.31 6.12 6.48
C ALA A 115 3.74 7.21 5.49
N ILE A 116 2.80 8.06 5.07
CA ILE A 116 3.08 9.20 4.18
C ILE A 116 4.10 10.16 4.78
N GLY A 117 3.98 10.47 6.08
CA GLY A 117 4.90 11.36 6.78
C GLY A 117 6.34 10.83 6.81
N SER A 118 6.48 9.52 7.02
CA SER A 118 7.78 8.84 7.12
C SER A 118 8.41 8.52 5.75
N ALA A 119 7.59 8.44 4.69
CA ALA A 119 8.05 8.03 3.37
C ALA A 119 8.99 9.06 2.73
N ARG A 120 10.08 8.57 2.13
CA ARG A 120 10.95 9.39 1.26
C ARG A 120 10.28 9.68 -0.09
N GLN A 121 9.56 8.71 -0.64
CA GLN A 121 8.83 8.83 -1.91
C GLN A 121 7.52 8.05 -1.83
N VAL A 122 6.45 8.63 -2.37
CA VAL A 122 5.09 8.07 -2.33
C VAL A 122 4.62 7.72 -3.73
N ILE A 123 4.25 6.47 -3.95
CA ILE A 123 3.68 5.97 -5.20
C ILE A 123 2.20 5.72 -5.03
N VAL A 124 1.40 6.40 -5.82
CA VAL A 124 -0.03 6.16 -5.90
C VAL A 124 -0.32 5.13 -7.00
N ALA A 125 -1.16 4.14 -6.69
CA ALA A 125 -1.40 2.99 -7.57
C ALA A 125 -2.77 2.30 -7.33
N TRP A 126 -3.80 3.08 -6.98
CA TRP A 126 -5.14 2.57 -6.63
C TRP A 126 -6.01 2.15 -7.83
N GLY A 127 -5.59 2.37 -9.07
CA GLY A 127 -6.36 2.00 -10.25
C GLY A 127 -7.64 2.80 -10.42
N GLN A 128 -8.54 2.31 -11.27
CA GLN A 128 -9.71 3.07 -11.74
C GLN A 128 -10.72 3.45 -10.64
N HIS A 129 -10.70 2.74 -9.50
CA HIS A 129 -11.74 2.88 -8.48
C HIS A 129 -11.39 3.81 -7.33
N GLY A 130 -10.18 4.37 -7.29
CA GLY A 130 -9.77 5.23 -6.15
C GLY A 130 -10.55 6.54 -6.04
N GLY A 131 -11.12 7.02 -7.15
CA GLY A 131 -11.95 8.25 -7.19
C GLY A 131 -13.30 8.16 -6.49
N ARG A 132 -13.67 7.00 -5.94
CA ARG A 132 -14.93 6.86 -5.20
C ARG A 132 -14.82 7.55 -3.83
N ASP A 133 -15.93 8.11 -3.39
CA ASP A 133 -16.08 8.84 -2.12
C ASP A 133 -15.10 10.02 -1.95
N GLY A 134 -14.41 10.47 -3.02
CA GLY A 134 -13.36 11.49 -2.96
C GLY A 134 -12.11 11.06 -2.16
N ARG A 135 -11.94 9.76 -1.93
CA ARG A 135 -10.92 9.23 -1.03
C ARG A 135 -9.51 9.40 -1.58
N ASP A 136 -9.32 9.25 -2.88
CA ASP A 136 -8.07 9.56 -3.56
C ASP A 136 -7.65 11.02 -3.36
N GLN A 137 -8.56 11.98 -3.53
CA GLN A 137 -8.27 13.40 -3.38
C GLN A 137 -7.91 13.77 -1.94
N ALA A 138 -8.62 13.20 -0.95
CA ALA A 138 -8.27 13.37 0.46
C ALA A 138 -6.83 12.88 0.75
N VAL A 139 -6.44 11.74 0.18
CA VAL A 139 -5.10 11.18 0.35
C VAL A 139 -4.05 11.98 -0.43
N LEU A 140 -4.34 12.44 -1.64
CA LEU A 140 -3.45 13.32 -2.42
C LEU A 140 -3.18 14.63 -1.69
N ASN A 141 -4.19 15.24 -1.10
CA ASN A 141 -4.03 16.45 -0.28
C ASN A 141 -3.11 16.18 0.90
N ARG A 142 -3.31 15.06 1.60
CA ARG A 142 -2.43 14.66 2.71
C ARG A 142 -0.97 14.45 2.28
N ILE A 143 -0.73 13.84 1.12
CA ILE A 143 0.62 13.68 0.55
C ILE A 143 1.26 15.06 0.33
N ARG A 144 0.52 16.00 -0.26
CA ARG A 144 1.00 17.36 -0.54
C ARG A 144 1.23 18.17 0.74
N GLU A 145 0.33 18.06 1.72
CA GLU A 145 0.45 18.68 3.05
C GLU A 145 1.68 18.18 3.81
N ALA A 146 2.05 16.90 3.64
CA ALA A 146 3.29 16.33 4.16
C ALA A 146 4.56 16.78 3.40
N GLY A 147 4.43 17.72 2.45
CA GLY A 147 5.54 18.22 1.63
C GLY A 147 6.09 17.20 0.63
N LYS A 148 5.29 16.19 0.27
CA LYS A 148 5.69 15.11 -0.66
C LYS A 148 5.04 15.31 -2.03
N THR A 149 5.73 14.82 -3.06
CA THR A 149 5.19 14.75 -4.42
C THR A 149 4.64 13.35 -4.68
N PRO A 150 3.37 13.18 -5.08
CA PRO A 150 2.85 11.88 -5.49
C PRO A 150 3.43 11.49 -6.86
N TYR A 151 3.93 10.27 -6.96
CA TYR A 151 4.34 9.67 -8.23
C TYR A 151 3.45 8.47 -8.57
N CYS A 152 3.44 8.05 -9.83
CA CYS A 152 2.72 6.85 -10.26
C CYS A 152 3.50 6.12 -11.36
N LEU A 153 3.04 4.91 -11.68
CA LEU A 153 3.59 4.07 -12.76
C LEU A 153 2.77 4.24 -14.04
N GLY A 154 2.42 5.49 -14.34
CA GLY A 154 1.52 5.89 -15.43
C GLY A 154 0.04 5.89 -15.04
N THR A 155 -0.79 6.39 -15.95
CA THR A 155 -2.21 6.61 -15.72
C THR A 155 -3.12 5.81 -16.66
N THR A 156 -4.35 5.57 -16.24
CA THR A 156 -5.43 5.05 -17.09
C THR A 156 -5.90 6.15 -18.04
N LYS A 157 -6.79 5.81 -18.99
CA LYS A 157 -7.40 6.79 -19.89
C LYS A 157 -8.16 7.91 -19.15
N SER A 158 -8.66 7.64 -17.95
CA SER A 158 -9.36 8.64 -17.13
C SER A 158 -8.44 9.32 -16.11
N GLY A 159 -7.12 9.23 -16.28
CA GLY A 159 -6.14 9.90 -15.42
C GLY A 159 -5.86 9.21 -14.09
N MET A 160 -6.47 8.06 -13.78
CA MET A 160 -6.22 7.36 -12.50
C MET A 160 -4.86 6.66 -12.51
N PRO A 161 -4.12 6.58 -11.39
CA PRO A 161 -2.83 5.90 -11.37
C PRO A 161 -3.02 4.40 -11.58
N ARG A 162 -2.22 3.80 -12.46
CA ARG A 162 -2.37 2.37 -12.81
C ARG A 162 -2.07 1.48 -11.61
N HIS A 163 -2.85 0.41 -11.50
CA HIS A 163 -2.57 -0.65 -10.56
C HIS A 163 -1.32 -1.45 -11.00
N PRO A 164 -0.40 -1.84 -10.10
CA PRO A 164 0.92 -2.37 -10.50
C PRO A 164 0.90 -3.76 -11.12
N LEU A 165 -0.08 -4.60 -10.77
CA LEU A 165 -0.12 -6.04 -11.08
C LEU A 165 0.23 -6.41 -12.53
N TYR A 166 -0.17 -5.62 -13.51
CA TYR A 166 0.05 -5.91 -14.94
C TYR A 166 1.07 -4.99 -15.61
N LEU A 167 1.74 -4.13 -14.84
CA LEU A 167 2.79 -3.27 -15.35
C LEU A 167 4.10 -4.04 -15.47
N ARG A 168 4.97 -3.62 -16.38
CA ARG A 168 6.31 -4.19 -16.46
C ARG A 168 7.15 -3.72 -15.28
N SER A 169 8.12 -4.53 -14.86
CA SER A 169 8.98 -4.17 -13.72
C SER A 169 9.92 -2.99 -14.00
N ASP A 170 10.16 -2.67 -15.28
CA ASP A 170 10.94 -1.53 -15.76
C ASP A 170 10.07 -0.28 -16.04
N THR A 171 8.79 -0.27 -15.63
CA THR A 171 7.92 0.89 -15.82
C THR A 171 8.50 2.11 -15.10
N PRO A 172 8.74 3.24 -15.80
CA PRO A 172 9.29 4.43 -15.18
C PRO A 172 8.25 5.10 -14.26
N LEU A 173 8.75 5.76 -13.21
CA LEU A 173 7.91 6.69 -12.44
C LEU A 173 7.66 7.94 -13.25
N VAL A 174 6.45 8.47 -13.09
CA VAL A 174 6.10 9.83 -13.48
C VAL A 174 5.40 10.52 -12.32
N GLU A 175 5.57 11.84 -12.24
CA GLU A 175 4.80 12.66 -11.29
C GLU A 175 3.30 12.50 -11.58
N TYR A 176 2.51 12.31 -10.53
CA TYR A 176 1.06 12.22 -10.64
C TYR A 176 0.44 13.61 -10.45
N ARG A 177 -0.16 14.15 -11.52
CA ARG A 177 -0.59 15.57 -11.59
C ARG A 177 -2.10 15.78 -11.53
N HIS A 178 -2.88 14.74 -11.24
CA HIS A 178 -4.33 14.79 -11.15
C HIS A 178 -4.83 14.92 -9.69
#